data_AF-A0A318JN38-F1
#
_entry.id   AF-A0A318JN38-F1
#
_cell.length_a   1.000
_cell.length_b   1.000
_cell.length_c   1.000
_cell.angle_alpha   90.00
_cell.angle_beta   90.00
_cell.angle_gamma   90.00
#
_symmetry.space_group_name_H-M   'P 1'
#
loop_
_entity.id
_entity.type
_entity.pdbx_description
1 polymer ?
#
loop_
_entity_poly.entity_id
_entity_poly.type
_entity_poly.pdbx_seq_one_letter_code
_entity_poly.pdbx_strand_id
1 'polypeptide(L)'
;MVSPLATLDEYLSRADWRVSANANQGYSLGGMILNAAGKLTANYWLDGIYPAAVAQAHREADFHLHDLDVLAGYCAGWSLRQLLHEGFNGVPGRVESAPPRHLSAALGQMVNFLGTLQNEWAGAQAFSSVDTYLAPFIKRDGLSDAQLEQAMQEFVYNLNVPSRWGTQTPFTNLTFDWRCPADLAEQIPLIAGEEMPFCYGDCQPEMDRINRAFLRVMASGDAHGRAFTFPIPTYNITPDFDWDSANADLLFELTARYGLPYFQNFLNSDLEPQMVRSMCCRLQLDLRELLKRGNGLFGSAEQTGSLGVVTLNCARLGYRFCGDWAGLLAETDRLLALACDSLEIKRRRVQGWMDDGLYPYTRRYLGTLRNHFSTIGVNGINELVRNYSRDADDITTAHGQQLALELLDHIRARMVQMQESTGHLYNLEATPAEGTTYRFAREDRKRYPGILQAGTDAQPYYTNSSQLPAGHTDDPFAALSHQEPLQRRYTGGTVLHLYMREAISSSAACKQLVRRSLQRFRLPYVTVTPTFSVCPQHGYLSGHHEYCPKCDAELLVRTMAATAAS
;
A
#
# COMPACT_ATOMS: atom_id res chain seq x y z
N MET A 1 -23.92 -22.83 1.79
CA MET A 1 -24.66 -21.62 2.22
C MET A 1 -24.06 -21.12 3.52
N VAL A 2 -23.86 -19.80 3.65
CA VAL A 2 -23.39 -19.18 4.90
C VAL A 2 -24.51 -19.29 5.94
N SER A 3 -24.22 -19.88 7.11
CA SER A 3 -25.17 -19.94 8.23
C SER A 3 -25.13 -18.61 8.99
N PRO A 4 -26.25 -17.87 9.11
CA PRO A 4 -26.28 -16.63 9.87
C PRO A 4 -25.89 -16.82 11.34
N LEU A 5 -26.41 -17.88 11.99
CA LEU A 5 -26.11 -18.18 13.39
C LEU A 5 -24.63 -18.52 13.59
N ALA A 6 -24.09 -19.45 12.79
CA ALA A 6 -22.68 -19.83 12.91
C ALA A 6 -21.75 -18.64 12.66
N THR A 7 -22.08 -17.77 11.69
CA THR A 7 -21.27 -16.59 11.38
C THR A 7 -21.17 -15.63 12.56
N LEU A 8 -22.28 -15.40 13.27
CA LEU A 8 -22.31 -14.52 14.44
C LEU A 8 -21.64 -15.19 15.65
N ASP A 9 -21.94 -16.46 15.93
CA ASP A 9 -21.38 -17.18 17.06
C ASP A 9 -19.86 -17.34 16.96
N GLU A 10 -19.33 -17.63 15.76
CA GLU A 10 -17.89 -17.69 15.48
C GLU A 10 -17.18 -16.36 15.78
N TYR A 11 -17.80 -15.23 15.39
CA TYR A 11 -17.23 -13.91 15.63
C TYR A 11 -17.28 -13.55 17.11
N LEU A 12 -18.44 -13.74 17.77
CA LEU A 12 -18.64 -13.44 19.18
C LEU A 12 -17.76 -14.28 20.10
N SER A 13 -17.49 -15.54 19.72
CA SER A 13 -16.58 -16.44 20.43
C SER A 13 -15.10 -16.24 20.08
N ARG A 14 -14.78 -15.40 19.08
CA ARG A 14 -13.43 -15.20 18.53
C ARG A 14 -12.76 -16.49 18.06
N ALA A 15 -13.56 -17.47 17.62
CA ALA A 15 -13.07 -18.77 17.19
C ALA A 15 -12.50 -18.77 15.76
N ASP A 16 -12.90 -17.82 14.91
CA ASP A 16 -12.43 -17.69 13.53
C ASP A 16 -11.13 -16.86 13.46
N TRP A 17 -10.06 -17.45 12.92
CA TRP A 17 -8.79 -16.76 12.69
C TRP A 17 -8.93 -15.51 11.81
N ARG A 18 -9.99 -15.44 10.98
CA ARG A 18 -10.29 -14.27 10.14
C ARG A 18 -10.59 -13.02 10.95
N VAL A 19 -10.94 -13.15 12.23
CA VAL A 19 -11.06 -12.02 13.17
C VAL A 19 -9.73 -11.27 13.33
N SER A 20 -8.59 -11.92 13.00
CA SER A 20 -7.24 -11.33 13.02
C SER A 20 -6.62 -11.18 11.63
N ALA A 21 -7.39 -11.35 10.55
CA ALA A 21 -6.84 -11.32 9.18
C ALA A 21 -6.48 -9.92 8.67
N ASN A 22 -7.05 -8.86 9.27
CA ASN A 22 -6.73 -7.48 8.96
C ASN A 22 -6.25 -6.79 10.24
N ALA A 23 -4.98 -6.35 10.26
CA ALA A 23 -4.38 -5.73 11.43
C ALA A 23 -5.08 -4.42 11.86
N ASN A 24 -5.81 -3.79 10.93
CA ASN A 24 -6.58 -2.57 11.17
C ASN A 24 -8.02 -2.85 11.68
N GLN A 25 -8.44 -4.12 11.82
CA GLN A 25 -9.74 -4.50 12.36
C GLN A 25 -9.59 -5.11 13.76
N GLY A 26 -10.25 -4.50 14.75
CA GLY A 26 -10.42 -5.07 16.09
C GLY A 26 -11.74 -5.79 16.27
N TYR A 27 -11.85 -6.60 17.33
CA TYR A 27 -13.13 -7.15 17.78
C TYR A 27 -14.07 -6.00 18.17
N SER A 28 -15.12 -5.79 17.39
CA SER A 28 -16.09 -4.72 17.60
C SER A 28 -17.42 -5.04 16.92
N LEU A 29 -18.46 -4.28 17.23
CA LEU A 29 -19.74 -4.38 16.50
C LEU A 29 -19.56 -4.06 15.00
N GLY A 30 -18.71 -3.08 14.66
CA GLY A 30 -18.41 -2.74 13.28
C GLY A 30 -17.69 -3.86 12.54
N GLY A 31 -16.71 -4.48 13.20
CA GLY A 31 -16.00 -5.64 12.66
C GLY A 31 -16.91 -6.85 12.46
N MET A 32 -17.88 -7.08 13.35
CA MET A 32 -18.89 -8.13 13.19
C MET A 32 -19.75 -7.92 11.94
N ILE A 33 -20.24 -6.69 11.72
CA ILE A 33 -21.05 -6.33 10.55
C ILE A 33 -20.26 -6.56 9.26
N LEU A 34 -19.00 -6.10 9.21
CA LEU A 34 -18.14 -6.32 8.05
C LEU A 34 -17.85 -7.81 7.83
N ASN A 35 -17.57 -8.58 8.88
CA ASN A 35 -17.29 -10.01 8.74
C ASN A 35 -18.49 -10.76 8.14
N ALA A 36 -19.70 -10.48 8.65
CA ALA A 36 -20.92 -11.11 8.18
C ALA A 36 -21.24 -10.72 6.72
N ALA A 37 -21.20 -9.42 6.41
CA ALA A 37 -21.41 -8.92 5.05
C ALA A 37 -20.35 -9.48 4.08
N GLY A 38 -19.08 -9.50 4.51
CA GLY A 38 -17.96 -9.99 3.71
C GLY A 38 -18.07 -11.47 3.35
N LYS A 39 -18.45 -12.33 4.30
CA LYS A 39 -18.70 -13.76 4.03
C LYS A 39 -19.82 -13.93 3.00
N LEU A 40 -20.88 -13.12 3.05
CA LEU A 40 -21.98 -13.17 2.09
C LEU A 40 -21.53 -12.72 0.70
N THR A 41 -20.90 -11.53 0.62
CA THR A 41 -20.42 -10.94 -0.62
C THR A 41 -19.42 -11.83 -1.35
N ALA A 42 -18.50 -12.46 -0.62
CA ALA A 42 -17.51 -13.35 -1.20
C ALA A 42 -18.15 -14.57 -1.88
N ASN A 43 -19.20 -15.13 -1.29
CA ASN A 43 -19.94 -16.23 -1.94
C ASN A 43 -20.75 -15.75 -3.13
N TYR A 44 -21.32 -14.54 -3.09
CA TYR A 44 -22.00 -13.98 -4.25
C TYR A 44 -21.05 -13.78 -5.44
N TRP A 45 -19.83 -13.30 -5.21
CA TRP A 45 -18.78 -13.28 -6.23
C TRP A 45 -18.51 -14.67 -6.81
N LEU A 46 -18.21 -15.64 -5.94
CA LEU A 46 -17.74 -16.97 -6.35
C LEU A 46 -18.83 -17.84 -6.99
N ASP A 47 -20.08 -17.75 -6.51
CA ASP A 47 -21.17 -18.61 -6.99
C ASP A 47 -22.11 -17.92 -7.98
N GLY A 48 -22.22 -16.59 -7.91
CA GLY A 48 -23.16 -15.81 -8.74
C GLY A 48 -22.51 -15.06 -9.90
N ILE A 49 -21.24 -14.64 -9.77
CA ILE A 49 -20.59 -13.77 -10.77
C ILE A 49 -19.52 -14.51 -11.56
N TYR A 50 -18.61 -15.19 -10.86
CA TYR A 50 -17.47 -15.82 -11.50
C TYR A 50 -17.83 -17.19 -12.12
N PRO A 51 -17.22 -17.54 -13.26
CA PRO A 51 -17.30 -18.89 -13.80
C PRO A 51 -16.77 -19.91 -12.78
N ALA A 52 -17.31 -21.13 -12.83
CA ALA A 52 -16.95 -22.20 -11.90
C ALA A 52 -15.43 -22.46 -11.83
N ALA A 53 -14.72 -22.41 -12.97
CA ALA A 53 -13.27 -22.61 -13.01
C ALA A 53 -12.49 -21.53 -12.23
N VAL A 54 -12.90 -20.27 -12.31
CA VAL A 54 -12.30 -19.16 -11.55
C VAL A 54 -12.58 -19.33 -10.07
N ALA A 55 -13.83 -19.63 -9.72
CA ALA A 55 -14.23 -19.83 -8.33
C ALA A 55 -13.54 -21.03 -7.69
N GLN A 56 -13.38 -22.12 -8.44
CA GLN A 56 -12.69 -23.33 -8.00
C GLN A 56 -11.20 -23.06 -7.77
N ALA A 57 -10.51 -22.41 -8.70
CA ALA A 57 -9.10 -22.07 -8.52
C ALA A 57 -8.84 -21.17 -7.30
N HIS A 58 -9.76 -20.24 -7.00
CA HIS A 58 -9.73 -19.51 -5.72
C HIS A 58 -9.92 -20.46 -4.53
N ARG A 59 -10.99 -21.27 -4.51
CA ARG A 59 -11.36 -22.15 -3.39
C ARG A 59 -10.32 -23.20 -3.08
N GLU A 60 -9.69 -23.75 -4.11
CA GLU A 60 -8.62 -24.73 -4.00
C GLU A 60 -7.30 -24.07 -3.65
N ALA A 61 -7.19 -22.74 -3.75
CA ALA A 61 -6.02 -21.94 -3.47
C ALA A 61 -4.88 -22.12 -4.49
N ASP A 62 -5.23 -22.34 -5.76
CA ASP A 62 -4.29 -22.23 -6.90
C ASP A 62 -3.90 -20.76 -7.13
N PHE A 63 -4.87 -19.86 -6.96
CA PHE A 63 -4.64 -18.44 -6.80
C PHE A 63 -5.55 -17.87 -5.71
N HIS A 64 -5.35 -16.59 -5.39
CA HIS A 64 -6.19 -15.84 -4.49
C HIS A 64 -6.77 -14.63 -5.21
N LEU A 65 -8.09 -14.47 -5.13
CA LEU A 65 -8.79 -13.26 -5.56
C LEU A 65 -8.88 -12.39 -4.31
N HIS A 66 -8.28 -11.21 -4.34
CA HIS A 66 -8.31 -10.31 -3.20
C HIS A 66 -9.64 -9.57 -3.12
N ASP A 67 -9.99 -9.18 -1.88
CA ASP A 67 -11.10 -8.28 -1.55
C ASP A 67 -12.48 -8.74 -2.06
N LEU A 68 -12.75 -10.04 -1.95
CA LEU A 68 -14.06 -10.61 -2.27
C LEU A 68 -15.13 -10.24 -1.24
N ASP A 69 -14.77 -9.67 -0.10
CA ASP A 69 -15.68 -9.24 0.95
C ASP A 69 -16.48 -7.97 0.60
N VAL A 70 -16.11 -7.27 -0.47
CA VAL A 70 -16.84 -6.11 -0.99
C VAL A 70 -17.17 -6.24 -2.47
N LEU A 71 -18.29 -5.65 -2.89
CA LEU A 71 -18.63 -5.49 -4.32
C LEU A 71 -17.98 -4.19 -4.81
N ALA A 72 -16.67 -4.17 -4.95
CA ALA A 72 -15.93 -2.96 -5.32
C ALA A 72 -14.62 -3.27 -6.05
N GLY A 73 -13.99 -2.23 -6.59
CA GLY A 73 -12.60 -2.29 -7.04
C GLY A 73 -11.62 -2.36 -5.86
N TYR A 74 -10.33 -2.58 -6.15
CA TYR A 74 -9.29 -2.70 -5.12
C TYR A 74 -8.91 -1.32 -4.57
N CYS A 75 -8.18 -0.50 -5.32
CA CYS A 75 -7.68 0.78 -4.83
C CYS A 75 -7.84 1.89 -5.86
N ALA A 76 -7.85 3.14 -5.40
CA ALA A 76 -8.00 4.32 -6.24
C ALA A 76 -7.16 5.49 -5.73
N GLY A 77 -6.48 6.15 -6.65
CA GLY A 77 -5.93 7.48 -6.46
C GLY A 77 -6.80 8.53 -7.15
N TRP A 78 -6.84 9.71 -6.55
CA TRP A 78 -7.80 10.76 -6.86
C TRP A 78 -7.10 12.06 -7.22
N SER A 79 -7.75 12.87 -8.07
CA SER A 79 -7.24 14.20 -8.40
C SER A 79 -7.51 15.16 -7.25
N LEU A 80 -6.47 15.45 -6.46
CA LEU A 80 -6.54 16.48 -5.43
C LEU A 80 -6.86 17.84 -6.06
N ARG A 81 -6.29 18.15 -7.22
CA ARG A 81 -6.61 19.36 -7.97
C ARG A 81 -8.10 19.47 -8.26
N GLN A 82 -8.74 18.41 -8.74
CA GLN A 82 -10.18 18.40 -9.00
C GLN A 82 -10.97 18.70 -7.74
N LEU A 83 -10.64 18.05 -6.62
CA LEU A 83 -11.30 18.30 -5.34
C LEU A 83 -11.13 19.77 -4.89
N LEU A 84 -9.93 20.33 -5.02
CA LEU A 84 -9.65 21.71 -4.60
C LEU A 84 -10.30 22.76 -5.51
N HIS A 85 -10.43 22.47 -6.80
CA HIS A 85 -11.00 23.41 -7.78
C HIS A 85 -12.53 23.37 -7.80
N GLU A 86 -13.13 22.19 -7.61
CA GLU A 86 -14.58 21.98 -7.72
C GLU A 86 -15.26 21.92 -6.35
N GLY A 87 -14.56 21.49 -5.31
CA GLY A 87 -15.13 21.14 -4.01
C GLY A 87 -15.72 19.73 -3.99
N PHE A 88 -16.20 19.30 -2.81
CA PHE A 88 -16.83 17.99 -2.64
C PHE A 88 -18.34 18.02 -2.96
N ASN A 89 -18.74 17.72 -4.20
CA ASN A 89 -20.09 17.97 -4.74
C ASN A 89 -20.52 16.94 -5.81
N GLY A 90 -21.68 17.18 -6.43
CA GLY A 90 -22.12 16.53 -7.67
C GLY A 90 -22.79 15.17 -7.46
N VAL A 91 -23.23 14.87 -6.24
CA VAL A 91 -23.97 13.65 -5.93
C VAL A 91 -25.40 14.01 -5.49
N PRO A 92 -26.43 13.63 -6.27
CA PRO A 92 -27.81 13.99 -5.96
C PRO A 92 -28.27 13.56 -4.57
N GLY A 93 -28.97 14.46 -3.87
CA GLY A 93 -29.52 14.20 -2.54
C GLY A 93 -28.49 14.11 -1.41
N ARG A 94 -27.23 14.46 -1.67
CA ARG A 94 -26.17 14.57 -0.67
C ARG A 94 -25.82 16.03 -0.42
N VAL A 95 -25.24 16.30 0.75
CA VAL A 95 -24.70 17.63 1.05
C VAL A 95 -23.47 17.86 0.17
N GLU A 96 -23.39 19.05 -0.41
CA GLU A 96 -22.29 19.46 -1.28
C GLU A 96 -21.48 20.59 -0.63
N SER A 97 -20.19 20.63 -0.93
CA SER A 97 -19.26 21.66 -0.50
C SER A 97 -18.76 22.42 -1.73
N ALA A 98 -18.78 23.75 -1.66
CA ALA A 98 -18.10 24.60 -2.64
C ALA A 98 -16.56 24.41 -2.55
N PRO A 99 -15.80 24.82 -3.58
CA PRO A 99 -14.35 24.74 -3.53
C PRO A 99 -13.78 25.45 -2.30
N PRO A 100 -12.82 24.85 -1.59
CA PRO A 100 -12.34 25.39 -0.32
C PRO A 100 -11.72 26.78 -0.51
N ARG A 101 -12.11 27.71 0.37
CA ARG A 101 -11.52 29.06 0.42
C ARG A 101 -10.29 29.15 1.28
N HIS A 102 -10.01 28.24 2.21
CA HIS A 102 -8.86 28.31 3.13
C HIS A 102 -8.28 26.92 3.36
N LEU A 103 -7.05 26.84 3.87
CA LEU A 103 -6.35 25.57 4.11
C LEU A 103 -7.17 24.61 5.00
N SER A 104 -7.78 25.11 6.07
CA SER A 104 -8.60 24.29 6.97
C SER A 104 -9.78 23.64 6.25
N ALA A 105 -10.46 24.39 5.39
CA ALA A 105 -11.55 23.86 4.56
C ALA A 105 -11.04 22.85 3.52
N ALA A 106 -9.85 23.08 2.93
CA ALA A 106 -9.24 22.14 1.99
C ALA A 106 -8.92 20.79 2.67
N LEU A 107 -8.23 20.83 3.82
CA LEU A 107 -7.91 19.64 4.60
C LEU A 107 -9.16 18.92 5.10
N GLY A 108 -10.17 19.65 5.57
CA GLY A 108 -11.46 19.08 5.99
C GLY A 108 -12.19 18.38 4.83
N GLN A 109 -12.18 18.98 3.63
CA GLN A 109 -12.73 18.32 2.44
C GLN A 109 -11.92 17.09 2.03
N MET A 110 -10.59 17.10 2.13
CA MET A 110 -9.76 15.92 1.88
C MET A 110 -10.09 14.76 2.83
N VAL A 111 -10.26 15.03 4.13
CA VAL A 111 -10.68 14.02 5.12
C VAL A 111 -12.05 13.44 4.76
N ASN A 112 -13.04 14.29 4.51
CA ASN A 112 -14.39 13.86 4.16
C ASN A 112 -14.40 13.06 2.84
N PHE A 113 -13.61 13.48 1.86
CA PHE A 113 -13.47 12.80 0.59
C PHE A 113 -12.91 11.39 0.78
N LEU A 114 -11.71 11.26 1.36
CA LEU A 114 -11.05 9.96 1.56
C LEU A 114 -11.89 9.04 2.45
N GLY A 115 -12.48 9.59 3.52
CA GLY A 115 -13.37 8.85 4.42
C GLY A 115 -14.72 8.45 3.81
N THR A 116 -15.17 9.13 2.75
CA THR A 116 -16.37 8.72 2.00
C THR A 116 -16.00 7.65 0.97
N LEU A 117 -14.95 7.88 0.17
CA LEU A 117 -14.58 7.01 -0.94
C LEU A 117 -14.03 5.64 -0.51
N GLN A 118 -13.49 5.51 0.71
CA GLN A 118 -13.18 4.19 1.29
C GLN A 118 -14.41 3.26 1.39
N ASN A 119 -15.64 3.78 1.31
CA ASN A 119 -16.85 2.95 1.33
C ASN A 119 -17.24 2.43 -0.05
N GLU A 120 -16.61 2.93 -1.12
CA GLU A 120 -16.86 2.50 -2.50
C GLU A 120 -15.69 1.67 -3.08
N TRP A 121 -14.63 1.46 -2.31
CA TRP A 121 -13.40 0.76 -2.69
C TRP A 121 -12.88 -0.11 -1.53
N ALA A 122 -12.19 -1.21 -1.84
CA ALA A 122 -11.71 -2.13 -0.80
C ALA A 122 -10.45 -1.67 -0.06
N GLY A 123 -9.56 -0.99 -0.78
CA GLY A 123 -8.18 -0.72 -0.40
C GLY A 123 -7.86 0.77 -0.36
N ALA A 124 -6.58 1.10 -0.54
CA ALA A 124 -6.11 2.44 -0.23
C ALA A 124 -6.67 3.53 -1.16
N GLN A 125 -6.88 4.69 -0.56
CA GLN A 125 -7.31 5.93 -1.20
C GLN A 125 -6.13 6.92 -1.19
N ALA A 126 -5.73 7.42 -2.36
CA ALA A 126 -4.51 8.20 -2.48
C ALA A 126 -4.71 9.59 -3.07
N PHE A 127 -3.92 10.55 -2.58
CA PHE A 127 -3.67 11.83 -3.26
C PHE A 127 -2.17 11.98 -3.55
N SER A 128 -1.85 12.58 -4.69
CA SER A 128 -0.48 12.93 -5.07
C SER A 128 -0.28 14.44 -5.11
N SER A 129 0.98 14.87 -5.06
CA SER A 129 1.39 16.29 -5.12
C SER A 129 0.73 17.13 -4.03
N VAL A 130 0.62 16.57 -2.83
CA VAL A 130 -0.13 17.17 -1.71
C VAL A 130 0.51 18.46 -1.23
N ASP A 131 1.84 18.50 -1.11
CA ASP A 131 2.58 19.71 -0.77
C ASP A 131 2.44 20.77 -1.87
N THR A 132 2.61 20.40 -3.14
CA THR A 132 2.45 21.32 -4.27
C THR A 132 1.05 21.93 -4.33
N TYR A 133 0.00 21.10 -4.24
CA TYR A 133 -1.38 21.57 -4.40
C TYR A 133 -1.92 22.36 -3.21
N LEU A 134 -1.41 22.11 -2.00
CA LEU A 134 -1.81 22.87 -0.81
C LEU A 134 -1.02 24.17 -0.62
N ALA A 135 0.22 24.25 -1.13
CA ALA A 135 1.10 25.40 -0.93
C ALA A 135 0.48 26.79 -1.26
N PRO A 136 -0.33 26.95 -2.32
CA PRO A 136 -1.00 28.21 -2.63
C PRO A 136 -1.90 28.75 -1.51
N PHE A 137 -2.54 27.88 -0.72
CA PHE A 137 -3.40 28.29 0.40
C PHE A 137 -2.59 28.96 1.51
N ILE A 138 -1.38 28.45 1.80
CA ILE A 138 -0.48 29.04 2.78
C ILE A 138 0.01 30.40 2.29
N LYS A 139 0.38 30.49 0.99
CA LYS A 139 0.93 31.70 0.40
C LYS A 139 -0.10 32.82 0.37
N ARG A 140 -1.31 32.52 -0.10
CA ARG A 140 -2.41 33.50 -0.21
C ARG A 140 -2.86 34.00 1.16
N ASP A 141 -3.01 33.11 2.13
CA ASP A 141 -3.53 33.48 3.46
C ASP A 141 -2.44 34.01 4.40
N GLY A 142 -1.17 33.93 4.01
CA GLY A 142 -0.04 34.37 4.84
C GLY A 142 0.02 33.64 6.17
N LEU A 143 -0.31 32.34 6.19
CA LEU A 143 -0.46 31.59 7.44
C LEU A 143 0.84 31.59 8.24
N SER A 144 0.74 31.66 9.57
CA SER A 144 1.89 31.43 10.46
C SER A 144 2.20 29.93 10.57
N ASP A 145 3.43 29.61 10.98
CA ASP A 145 3.84 28.21 11.20
C ASP A 145 2.98 27.51 12.25
N ALA A 146 2.54 28.23 13.30
CA ALA A 146 1.65 27.69 14.32
C ALA A 146 0.26 27.32 13.77
N GLN A 147 -0.32 28.17 12.91
CA GLN A 147 -1.60 27.86 12.26
C GLN A 147 -1.47 26.66 11.31
N LEU A 148 -0.38 26.58 10.55
CA LEU A 148 -0.12 25.47 9.65
C LEU A 148 0.06 24.14 10.40
N GLU A 149 0.86 24.15 11.48
CA GLU A 149 1.09 22.97 12.32
C GLU A 149 -0.20 22.50 12.98
N GLN A 150 -1.04 23.42 13.48
CA GLN A 150 -2.35 23.09 14.04
C GLN A 150 -3.29 22.47 13.00
N ALA A 151 -3.37 23.05 11.80
CA ALA A 151 -4.20 22.52 10.72
C ALA A 151 -3.74 21.13 10.26
N MET A 152 -2.43 20.92 10.20
CA MET A 152 -1.85 19.62 9.84
C MET A 152 -2.06 18.57 10.94
N GLN A 153 -1.97 18.96 12.20
CA GLN A 153 -2.29 18.10 13.34
C GLN A 153 -3.75 17.62 13.25
N GLU A 154 -4.69 18.54 13.05
CA GLU A 154 -6.11 18.20 12.89
C GLU A 154 -6.32 17.23 11.73
N PHE A 155 -5.68 17.47 10.59
CA PHE A 155 -5.75 16.62 9.42
C PHE A 155 -5.25 15.19 9.69
N VAL A 156 -4.04 15.03 10.22
CA VAL A 156 -3.45 13.72 10.52
C VAL A 156 -4.30 12.97 11.55
N TYR A 157 -4.78 13.66 12.59
CA TYR A 157 -5.56 13.03 13.64
C TYR A 157 -6.88 12.49 13.08
N ASN A 158 -7.59 13.29 12.28
CA ASN A 158 -8.85 12.85 11.68
C ASN A 158 -8.68 11.69 10.70
N LEU A 159 -7.54 11.59 10.00
CA LEU A 159 -7.22 10.43 9.16
C LEU A 159 -6.86 9.16 9.95
N ASN A 160 -6.54 9.28 11.25
CA ASN A 160 -6.24 8.14 12.11
C ASN A 160 -7.40 7.72 13.04
N VAL A 161 -8.52 8.46 13.01
CA VAL A 161 -9.72 8.12 13.78
C VAL A 161 -10.63 7.26 12.91
N PRO A 162 -11.02 6.05 13.37
CA PRO A 162 -11.99 5.23 12.64
C PRO A 162 -13.31 5.97 12.48
N SER A 163 -13.76 6.13 11.24
CA SER A 163 -15.11 6.64 10.92
C SER A 163 -15.98 5.51 10.33
N ARG A 164 -17.30 5.69 10.37
CA ARG A 164 -18.32 4.61 10.49
C ARG A 164 -18.34 3.54 9.37
N TRP A 165 -18.95 2.41 9.76
CA TRP A 165 -18.90 1.03 9.23
C TRP A 165 -17.50 0.40 9.32
N GLY A 166 -17.41 -0.73 10.03
CA GLY A 166 -16.16 -1.49 10.14
C GLY A 166 -15.15 -1.11 11.21
N THR A 167 -15.27 0.07 11.83
CA THR A 167 -14.28 0.55 12.83
C THR A 167 -12.84 0.57 12.29
N GLN A 168 -12.66 0.65 10.97
CA GLN A 168 -11.36 0.76 10.35
C GLN A 168 -11.00 2.22 10.11
N THR A 169 -9.73 2.51 10.32
CA THR A 169 -9.14 3.76 9.88
C THR A 169 -9.01 3.74 8.35
N PRO A 170 -9.34 4.84 7.65
CA PRO A 170 -9.18 4.91 6.20
C PRO A 170 -7.74 4.60 5.79
N PHE A 171 -7.57 3.58 4.95
CA PHE A 171 -6.27 3.30 4.35
C PHE A 171 -5.94 4.42 3.37
N THR A 172 -5.12 5.36 3.80
CA THR A 172 -4.79 6.56 3.02
C THR A 172 -3.30 6.66 2.72
N ASN A 173 -2.98 7.13 1.52
CA ASN A 173 -1.60 7.37 1.07
C ASN A 173 -1.48 8.79 0.52
N LEU A 174 -0.42 9.51 0.90
CA LEU A 174 -0.14 10.85 0.39
C LEU A 174 1.26 10.89 -0.21
N THR A 175 1.35 11.38 -1.44
CA THR A 175 2.64 11.63 -2.11
C THR A 175 3.03 13.09 -2.02
N PHE A 176 4.27 13.33 -1.63
CA PHE A 176 4.90 14.64 -1.50
C PHE A 176 6.01 14.77 -2.55
N ASP A 177 5.96 15.87 -3.29
CA ASP A 177 6.89 16.11 -4.40
C ASP A 177 8.26 16.59 -3.91
N TRP A 178 8.33 17.22 -2.73
CA TRP A 178 9.50 17.90 -2.15
C TRP A 178 9.95 19.15 -2.93
N ARG A 179 10.04 19.03 -4.25
CA ARG A 179 10.31 20.10 -5.21
C ARG A 179 9.14 20.23 -6.16
N CYS A 180 8.75 21.45 -6.49
CA CYS A 180 7.62 21.67 -7.42
C CYS A 180 7.90 20.96 -8.76
N PRO A 181 7.04 20.03 -9.19
CA PRO A 181 7.22 19.32 -10.45
C PRO A 181 7.20 20.27 -11.66
N ALA A 182 8.05 20.00 -12.66
CA ALA A 182 8.18 20.85 -13.84
C ALA A 182 6.86 20.98 -14.64
N ASP A 183 6.03 19.93 -14.68
CA ASP A 183 4.72 19.95 -15.34
C ASP A 183 3.70 20.84 -14.61
N LEU A 184 3.89 21.10 -13.31
CA LEU A 184 3.02 21.94 -12.49
C LEU A 184 3.56 23.37 -12.32
N ALA A 185 4.87 23.57 -12.45
CA ALA A 185 5.56 24.81 -12.07
C ALA A 185 4.98 26.08 -12.72
N GLU A 186 4.64 26.02 -14.01
CA GLU A 186 4.08 27.17 -14.75
C GLU A 186 2.56 27.31 -14.62
N GLN A 187 1.87 26.33 -14.02
CA GLN A 187 0.42 26.38 -13.88
C GLN A 187 0.00 27.38 -12.79
N ILE A 188 -1.09 28.09 -13.05
CA ILE A 188 -1.68 29.06 -12.11
C ILE A 188 -2.65 28.31 -11.19
N PRO A 189 -2.45 28.33 -9.87
CA PRO A 189 -3.39 27.76 -8.91
C PRO A 189 -4.73 28.49 -8.95
N LEU A 190 -5.81 27.72 -8.83
CA LEU A 190 -7.16 28.24 -8.66
C LEU A 190 -7.61 28.01 -7.23
N ILE A 191 -7.99 29.07 -6.51
CA ILE A 191 -8.57 28.92 -5.17
C ILE A 191 -9.95 29.56 -5.14
N ALA A 192 -10.97 28.76 -4.82
CA ALA A 192 -12.37 29.20 -4.76
C ALA A 192 -12.87 29.93 -6.03
N GLY A 193 -12.38 29.50 -7.20
CA GLY A 193 -12.73 30.08 -8.50
C GLY A 193 -11.91 31.31 -8.89
N GLU A 194 -10.92 31.71 -8.09
CA GLU A 194 -10.05 32.85 -8.37
C GLU A 194 -8.64 32.37 -8.75
N GLU A 195 -8.12 32.82 -9.88
CA GLU A 195 -6.74 32.57 -10.30
C GLU A 195 -5.78 33.34 -9.39
N MET A 196 -4.75 32.66 -8.91
CA MET A 196 -3.74 33.29 -8.06
C MET A 196 -2.75 34.12 -8.91
N PRO A 197 -2.21 35.22 -8.37
CA PRO A 197 -1.27 36.08 -9.11
C PRO A 197 0.16 35.49 -9.17
N PHE A 198 0.30 34.19 -9.00
CA PHE A 198 1.55 33.43 -8.95
C PHE A 198 1.32 32.02 -9.47
N CYS A 199 2.37 31.32 -9.88
CA CYS A 199 2.31 29.93 -10.32
C CYS A 199 2.69 28.97 -9.19
N TYR A 200 2.45 27.66 -9.34
CA TYR A 200 2.89 26.67 -8.34
C TYR A 200 4.41 26.69 -8.11
N GLY A 201 5.21 26.98 -9.15
CA GLY A 201 6.67 27.09 -9.04
C GLY A 201 7.12 28.20 -8.09
N ASP A 202 6.28 29.21 -7.84
CA ASP A 202 6.56 30.30 -6.90
C ASP A 202 6.29 29.92 -5.43
N CYS A 203 5.74 28.72 -5.17
CA CYS A 203 5.27 28.28 -3.86
C CYS A 203 6.23 27.33 -3.11
N GLN A 204 7.49 27.20 -3.56
CA GLN A 204 8.47 26.33 -2.90
C GLN A 204 8.64 26.63 -1.40
N PRO A 205 8.72 27.90 -0.92
CA PRO A 205 8.81 28.18 0.51
C PRO A 205 7.61 27.62 1.29
N GLU A 206 6.41 27.66 0.71
CA GLU A 206 5.21 27.12 1.34
C GLU A 206 5.17 25.58 1.30
N MET A 207 5.66 24.95 0.23
CA MET A 207 5.86 23.49 0.18
C MET A 207 6.81 23.03 1.29
N ASP A 208 7.93 23.74 1.50
CA ASP A 208 8.90 23.44 2.56
C ASP A 208 8.24 23.55 3.95
N ARG A 209 7.34 24.52 4.13
CA ARG A 209 6.61 24.72 5.40
C ARG A 209 5.57 23.62 5.64
N ILE A 210 4.85 23.18 4.59
CA ILE A 210 3.94 22.02 4.67
C ILE A 210 4.70 20.78 5.11
N ASN A 211 5.82 20.48 4.43
CA ASN A 211 6.63 19.31 4.72
C ASN A 211 7.14 19.33 6.16
N ARG A 212 7.62 20.48 6.64
CA ARG A 212 8.03 20.64 8.04
C ARG A 212 6.90 20.36 9.03
N ALA A 213 5.73 20.96 8.82
CA ALA A 213 4.58 20.79 9.70
C ALA A 213 4.10 19.34 9.73
N PHE A 214 3.98 18.71 8.57
CA PHE A 214 3.56 17.30 8.45
C PHE A 214 4.54 16.36 9.13
N LEU A 215 5.85 16.50 8.87
CA LEU A 215 6.88 15.65 9.47
C LEU A 215 6.93 15.78 11.00
N ARG A 216 6.76 17.00 11.54
CA ARG A 216 6.69 17.21 13.00
C ARG A 216 5.49 16.51 13.64
N VAL A 217 4.31 16.64 13.05
CA VAL A 217 3.09 15.97 13.53
C VAL A 217 3.25 14.45 13.46
N MET A 218 3.80 13.91 12.36
CA MET A 218 4.05 12.47 12.25
C MET A 218 5.07 11.98 13.29
N ALA A 219 6.10 12.78 13.58
CA ALA A 219 7.16 12.44 14.52
C ALA A 219 6.75 12.53 15.99
N SER A 220 5.75 13.37 16.33
CA SER A 220 5.22 13.45 17.70
C SER A 220 4.51 12.17 18.11
N GLY A 221 3.90 11.48 17.14
CA GLY A 221 3.02 10.35 17.39
C GLY A 221 1.73 10.76 18.10
N ASP A 222 0.95 9.77 18.51
CA ASP A 222 -0.29 9.97 19.25
C ASP A 222 -0.06 10.38 20.71
N ALA A 223 -1.14 10.47 21.51
CA ALA A 223 -1.07 10.83 22.93
C ALA A 223 -0.16 9.92 23.79
N HIS A 224 0.18 8.73 23.30
CA HIS A 224 1.08 7.77 23.94
C HIS A 224 2.42 7.62 23.18
N GLY A 225 2.70 8.49 22.22
CA GLY A 225 3.91 8.45 21.39
C GLY A 225 3.97 7.29 20.40
N ARG A 226 2.81 6.68 20.08
CA ARG A 226 2.70 5.66 19.02
C ARG A 226 2.75 6.32 17.66
N ALA A 227 3.39 5.67 16.69
CA ALA A 227 3.39 6.16 15.32
C ALA A 227 1.96 6.25 14.77
N PHE A 228 1.68 7.32 14.04
CA PHE A 228 0.50 7.33 13.17
C PHE A 228 0.71 6.35 12.03
N THR A 229 -0.28 5.48 11.79
CA THR A 229 -0.23 4.51 10.69
C THR A 229 -0.59 5.18 9.37
N PHE A 230 -1.53 6.14 9.42
CA PHE A 230 -2.02 6.85 8.26
C PHE A 230 -1.81 8.37 8.37
N PRO A 231 -1.91 9.11 7.27
CA PRO A 231 -1.71 8.59 5.92
C PRO A 231 -0.29 8.03 5.79
N ILE A 232 -0.11 6.98 4.97
CA ILE A 232 1.24 6.51 4.62
C ILE A 232 1.88 7.60 3.74
N PRO A 233 2.97 8.23 4.17
CA PRO A 233 3.63 9.24 3.36
C PRO A 233 4.59 8.58 2.37
N THR A 234 4.63 9.13 1.16
CA THR A 234 5.60 8.77 0.13
C THR A 234 6.31 10.03 -0.33
N TYR A 235 7.64 10.03 -0.32
CA TYR A 235 8.46 11.16 -0.77
C TYR A 235 9.19 10.82 -2.06
N ASN A 236 9.07 11.71 -3.05
CA ASN A 236 9.81 11.65 -4.30
C ASN A 236 11.26 12.10 -4.07
N ILE A 237 12.24 11.24 -4.36
CA ILE A 237 13.67 11.57 -4.25
C ILE A 237 14.24 11.78 -5.64
N THR A 238 14.38 13.04 -6.02
CA THR A 238 14.87 13.53 -7.32
C THR A 238 16.33 13.99 -7.24
N PRO A 239 17.02 14.19 -8.39
CA PRO A 239 18.41 14.65 -8.42
C PRO A 239 18.67 15.98 -7.68
N ASP A 240 17.65 16.85 -7.57
CA ASP A 240 17.67 18.14 -6.90
C ASP A 240 17.15 18.10 -5.44
N PHE A 241 16.96 16.90 -4.88
CA PHE A 241 16.63 16.72 -3.47
C PHE A 241 17.75 17.27 -2.57
N ASP A 242 17.41 18.25 -1.73
CA ASP A 242 18.35 18.85 -0.77
C ASP A 242 18.51 17.99 0.48
N TRP A 243 19.54 17.14 0.45
CA TRP A 243 19.92 16.24 1.53
C TRP A 243 20.33 16.95 2.81
N ASP A 244 20.78 18.21 2.74
CA ASP A 244 21.35 18.94 3.88
C ASP A 244 20.38 19.99 4.46
N SER A 245 19.14 20.02 3.93
CA SER A 245 18.08 20.87 4.47
C SER A 245 17.63 20.44 5.88
N ALA A 246 17.17 21.41 6.68
CA ALA A 246 16.58 21.15 7.99
C ALA A 246 15.34 20.24 7.92
N ASN A 247 14.58 20.29 6.82
CA ASN A 247 13.46 19.39 6.60
C ASN A 247 13.92 17.95 6.31
N ALA A 248 15.04 17.77 5.59
CA ALA A 248 15.60 16.44 5.40
C ALA A 248 16.04 15.82 6.74
N ASP A 249 16.57 16.61 7.67
CA ASP A 249 16.89 16.10 9.01
C ASP A 249 15.65 15.56 9.74
N LEU A 250 14.51 16.27 9.69
CA LEU A 250 13.23 15.82 10.25
C LEU A 250 12.72 14.54 9.55
N LEU A 251 12.83 14.49 8.23
CA LEU A 251 12.42 13.34 7.41
C LEU A 251 13.16 12.06 7.85
N PHE A 252 14.47 12.15 8.00
CA PHE A 252 15.29 11.01 8.40
C PHE A 252 15.29 10.73 9.90
N GLU A 253 14.92 11.69 10.75
CA GLU A 253 14.61 11.44 12.16
C GLU A 253 13.34 10.59 12.30
N LEU A 254 12.27 10.96 11.59
CA LEU A 254 11.04 10.17 11.51
C LEU A 254 11.33 8.75 11.00
N THR A 255 12.13 8.65 9.93
CA THR A 255 12.49 7.37 9.31
C THR A 255 13.30 6.48 10.25
N ALA A 256 14.31 7.06 10.91
CA ALA A 256 15.15 6.34 11.86
C ALA A 256 14.35 5.75 13.01
N ARG A 257 13.32 6.47 13.48
CA ARG A 257 12.50 6.11 14.64
C ARG A 257 11.36 5.16 14.29
N TYR A 258 10.57 5.48 13.27
CA TYR A 258 9.31 4.78 12.99
C TYR A 258 9.28 4.03 11.67
N GLY A 259 10.32 4.16 10.82
CA GLY A 259 10.33 3.54 9.50
C GLY A 259 9.37 4.17 8.49
N LEU A 260 8.93 5.40 8.75
CA LEU A 260 8.16 6.23 7.83
C LEU A 260 9.02 7.41 7.39
N PRO A 261 8.96 7.86 6.13
CA PRO A 261 8.03 7.47 5.07
C PRO A 261 8.61 6.44 4.08
N TYR A 262 7.86 6.14 3.02
CA TYR A 262 8.38 5.43 1.85
C TYR A 262 9.12 6.40 0.93
N PHE A 263 10.19 5.92 0.30
CA PHE A 263 11.00 6.69 -0.63
C PHE A 263 10.84 6.17 -2.04
N GLN A 264 10.40 7.04 -2.94
CA GLN A 264 10.33 6.75 -4.37
C GLN A 264 11.60 7.23 -5.06
N ASN A 265 12.25 6.32 -5.77
CA ASN A 265 13.57 6.55 -6.36
C ASN A 265 13.46 7.16 -7.76
N PHE A 266 13.82 8.43 -7.91
CA PHE A 266 14.03 9.08 -9.21
C PHE A 266 15.51 9.38 -9.50
N LEU A 267 16.45 9.00 -8.61
CA LEU A 267 17.89 9.24 -8.80
C LEU A 267 18.52 8.30 -9.83
N ASN A 268 18.09 7.05 -9.84
CA ASN A 268 18.65 5.99 -10.69
C ASN A 268 17.53 5.24 -11.42
N SER A 269 16.56 6.02 -11.92
CA SER A 269 15.36 5.55 -12.61
C SER A 269 15.33 6.07 -14.03
N ASP A 270 14.80 5.28 -14.96
CA ASP A 270 14.51 5.72 -16.33
C ASP A 270 13.19 6.52 -16.40
N LEU A 271 12.56 6.78 -15.25
CA LEU A 271 11.30 7.49 -15.10
C LEU A 271 11.54 8.81 -14.36
N GLU A 272 10.77 9.83 -14.71
CA GLU A 272 10.78 11.16 -14.09
C GLU A 272 9.50 11.33 -13.25
N PRO A 273 9.45 12.25 -12.27
CA PRO A 273 8.30 12.43 -11.38
C PRO A 273 6.97 12.65 -12.12
N GLN A 274 6.97 13.43 -13.18
CA GLN A 274 5.78 13.67 -13.99
C GLN A 274 5.36 12.46 -14.86
N MET A 275 6.21 11.43 -14.95
CA MET A 275 5.92 10.17 -15.65
C MET A 275 5.31 9.10 -14.74
N VAL A 276 5.30 9.31 -13.41
CA VAL A 276 4.79 8.37 -12.42
C VAL A 276 4.07 9.11 -11.31
N ARG A 277 2.77 8.87 -11.14
CA ARG A 277 2.06 9.25 -9.91
C ARG A 277 1.72 7.99 -9.14
N SER A 278 1.98 8.03 -7.84
CA SER A 278 1.95 6.88 -6.96
C SER A 278 0.57 6.75 -6.36
N MET A 279 -0.19 5.80 -6.87
CA MET A 279 -1.64 5.77 -6.69
C MET A 279 -2.01 4.49 -5.94
N CYS A 280 -1.93 4.57 -4.60
CA CYS A 280 -1.94 3.47 -3.61
C CYS A 280 -0.52 3.06 -3.15
N CYS A 281 -0.44 2.09 -2.23
CA CYS A 281 0.72 1.77 -1.40
C CYS A 281 2.02 1.47 -2.15
N ARG A 282 1.96 1.04 -3.42
CA ARG A 282 3.12 0.53 -4.17
C ARG A 282 3.04 0.77 -5.68
N LEU A 283 1.92 1.31 -6.20
CA LEU A 283 1.64 1.29 -7.63
C LEU A 283 2.47 2.33 -8.41
N GLN A 284 3.41 1.85 -9.22
CA GLN A 284 4.21 2.56 -10.21
C GLN A 284 3.55 2.47 -11.59
N LEU A 285 3.35 3.63 -12.21
CA LEU A 285 2.70 3.77 -13.50
C LEU A 285 3.65 4.36 -14.51
N ASP A 286 3.86 3.70 -15.65
CA ASP A 286 4.52 4.32 -16.80
C ASP A 286 3.49 5.09 -17.62
N LEU A 287 3.45 6.42 -17.44
CA LEU A 287 2.51 7.28 -18.16
C LEU A 287 2.71 7.27 -19.68
N ARG A 288 3.83 6.78 -20.21
CA ARG A 288 4.02 6.62 -21.68
C ARG A 288 3.02 5.65 -22.28
N GLU A 289 2.66 4.59 -21.55
CA GLU A 289 1.67 3.61 -22.00
C GLU A 289 0.24 4.19 -21.98
N LEU A 290 -0.05 5.10 -21.05
CA LEU A 290 -1.32 5.86 -21.02
C LEU A 290 -1.37 6.92 -22.13
N LEU A 291 -0.26 7.60 -22.40
CA LEU A 291 -0.12 8.62 -23.46
C LEU A 291 -0.25 8.02 -24.87
N LYS A 292 0.30 6.82 -25.11
CA LYS A 292 0.13 6.07 -26.38
C LYS A 292 -1.34 5.81 -26.74
N ARG A 293 -2.25 5.82 -25.76
CA ARG A 293 -3.69 5.57 -25.94
C ARG A 293 -4.53 6.85 -26.10
N GLY A 294 -3.87 7.98 -26.38
CA GLY A 294 -4.53 9.23 -26.74
C GLY A 294 -5.12 10.00 -25.56
N ASN A 295 -4.74 9.67 -24.32
CA ASN A 295 -5.05 10.53 -23.18
C ASN A 295 -4.11 11.74 -23.23
N GLY A 296 -4.67 12.95 -23.19
CA GLY A 296 -3.86 14.15 -22.94
C GLY A 296 -3.11 14.00 -21.61
N LEU A 297 -1.93 14.61 -21.49
CA LEU A 297 -1.07 14.59 -20.30
C LEU A 297 -1.80 15.05 -19.02
N PHE A 298 -2.93 15.75 -19.17
CA PHE A 298 -3.66 16.42 -18.11
C PHE A 298 -4.76 15.53 -17.50
N GLY A 299 -4.56 15.16 -16.23
CA GLY A 299 -5.60 14.58 -15.35
C GLY A 299 -5.69 13.06 -15.30
N SER A 300 -5.33 12.33 -16.37
CA SER A 300 -5.38 10.85 -16.36
C SER A 300 -4.36 10.20 -15.43
N ALA A 301 -3.25 10.88 -15.15
CA ALA A 301 -2.22 10.43 -14.21
C ALA A 301 -2.71 10.46 -12.74
N GLU A 302 -3.73 11.26 -12.44
CA GLU A 302 -4.27 11.49 -11.10
C GLU A 302 -5.56 10.69 -10.83
N GLN A 303 -5.99 9.85 -11.76
CA GLN A 303 -7.28 9.13 -11.72
C GLN A 303 -7.09 7.67 -12.13
N THR A 304 -6.42 6.92 -11.28
CA THR A 304 -5.91 5.57 -11.57
C THR A 304 -5.71 4.80 -10.27
N GLY A 305 -5.53 3.48 -10.39
CA GLY A 305 -5.45 2.55 -9.29
C GLY A 305 -5.50 1.12 -9.83
N SER A 306 -5.90 0.18 -8.99
CA SER A 306 -6.14 -1.19 -9.42
C SER A 306 -7.59 -1.57 -9.18
N LEU A 307 -8.18 -2.17 -10.21
CA LEU A 307 -9.52 -2.74 -10.15
C LEU A 307 -9.57 -3.97 -9.25
N GLY A 308 -8.50 -4.76 -9.23
CA GLY A 308 -8.48 -6.04 -8.55
C GLY A 308 -7.11 -6.69 -8.64
N VAL A 309 -6.82 -7.52 -7.65
CA VAL A 309 -5.56 -8.27 -7.56
C VAL A 309 -5.88 -9.76 -7.56
N VAL A 310 -5.12 -10.51 -8.37
CA VAL A 310 -5.12 -11.98 -8.35
C VAL A 310 -3.70 -12.47 -8.10
N THR A 311 -3.46 -13.15 -6.99
CA THR A 311 -2.12 -13.64 -6.63
C THR A 311 -2.00 -15.14 -6.87
N LEU A 312 -0.99 -15.57 -7.63
CA LEU A 312 -0.71 -16.98 -7.90
C LEU A 312 0.00 -17.65 -6.71
N ASN A 313 -0.36 -18.91 -6.43
CA ASN A 313 0.35 -19.74 -5.45
C ASN A 313 1.55 -20.43 -6.11
N CYS A 314 2.71 -19.77 -6.08
CA CYS A 314 3.92 -20.26 -6.74
C CYS A 314 4.50 -21.51 -6.04
N ALA A 315 4.42 -21.60 -4.71
CA ALA A 315 4.91 -22.76 -3.98
C ALA A 315 4.26 -24.07 -4.44
N ARG A 316 2.94 -24.05 -4.67
CA ARG A 316 2.18 -25.18 -5.22
C ARG A 316 2.64 -25.57 -6.63
N LEU A 317 2.92 -24.59 -7.48
CA LEU A 317 3.44 -24.83 -8.82
C LEU A 317 4.78 -25.59 -8.75
N GLY A 318 5.71 -25.14 -7.91
CA GLY A 318 6.99 -25.82 -7.70
C GLY A 318 6.82 -27.27 -7.21
N TYR A 319 5.88 -27.51 -6.31
CA TYR A 319 5.62 -28.86 -5.79
C TYR A 319 5.01 -29.80 -6.85
N ARG A 320 3.96 -29.35 -7.55
CA ARG A 320 3.23 -30.18 -8.52
C ARG A 320 4.06 -30.53 -9.76
N PHE A 321 4.96 -29.63 -10.15
CA PHE A 321 5.77 -29.76 -11.36
C PHE A 321 7.26 -29.89 -11.04
N CYS A 322 7.59 -30.59 -9.94
CA CYS A 322 8.95 -30.84 -9.51
C CYS A 322 9.81 -31.43 -10.65
N GLY A 323 10.83 -30.68 -11.09
CA GLY A 323 11.72 -31.04 -12.20
C GLY A 323 11.14 -30.90 -13.61
N ASP A 324 9.91 -30.39 -13.77
CA ASP A 324 9.25 -30.15 -15.06
C ASP A 324 8.91 -28.66 -15.25
N TRP A 325 9.91 -27.87 -15.67
CA TRP A 325 9.73 -26.43 -15.89
C TRP A 325 8.71 -26.13 -16.99
N ALA A 326 8.65 -26.93 -18.05
CA ALA A 326 7.72 -26.72 -19.16
C ALA A 326 6.27 -26.92 -18.70
N GLY A 327 6.00 -27.98 -17.92
CA GLY A 327 4.70 -28.20 -17.30
C GLY A 327 4.33 -27.09 -16.31
N LEU A 328 5.29 -26.60 -15.53
CA LEU A 328 5.09 -25.48 -14.61
C LEU A 328 4.64 -24.21 -15.34
N LEU A 329 5.32 -23.84 -16.43
CA LEU A 329 4.98 -22.66 -17.23
C LEU A 329 3.62 -22.83 -17.92
N ALA A 330 3.28 -24.04 -18.39
CA ALA A 330 1.98 -24.33 -18.99
C ALA A 330 0.83 -24.18 -17.97
N GLU A 331 1.01 -24.66 -16.73
CA GLU A 331 0.02 -24.45 -15.67
C GLU A 331 -0.05 -22.97 -15.26
N THR A 332 1.09 -22.27 -15.24
CA THR A 332 1.12 -20.83 -15.01
C THR A 332 0.28 -20.10 -16.06
N ASP A 333 0.41 -20.43 -17.34
CA ASP A 333 -0.40 -19.86 -18.43
C ASP A 333 -1.90 -20.12 -18.24
N ARG A 334 -2.29 -21.33 -17.80
CA ARG A 334 -3.68 -21.65 -17.49
C ARG A 334 -4.22 -20.79 -16.35
N LEU A 335 -3.47 -20.64 -15.26
CA LEU A 335 -3.88 -19.82 -14.12
C LEU A 335 -3.94 -18.33 -14.47
N LEU A 336 -3.00 -17.85 -15.29
CA LEU A 336 -2.97 -16.50 -15.83
C LEU A 336 -4.21 -16.20 -16.70
N ALA A 337 -4.65 -17.15 -17.53
CA ALA A 337 -5.87 -17.00 -18.30
C ALA A 337 -7.11 -16.87 -17.40
N LEU A 338 -7.23 -17.69 -16.35
CA LEU A 338 -8.33 -17.58 -15.37
C LEU A 338 -8.27 -16.27 -14.56
N ALA A 339 -7.07 -15.81 -14.21
CA ALA A 339 -6.88 -14.52 -13.55
C ALA A 339 -7.36 -13.38 -14.46
N CYS A 340 -6.99 -13.41 -15.73
CA CYS A 340 -7.44 -12.47 -16.76
C CYS A 340 -8.97 -12.45 -16.85
N ASP A 341 -9.62 -13.62 -17.01
CA ASP A 341 -11.07 -13.73 -17.07
C ASP A 341 -11.75 -13.12 -15.84
N SER A 342 -11.22 -13.40 -14.64
CA SER A 342 -11.77 -12.87 -13.40
C SER A 342 -11.69 -11.34 -13.34
N LEU A 343 -10.55 -10.76 -13.73
CA LEU A 343 -10.31 -9.31 -13.70
C LEU A 343 -11.19 -8.59 -14.72
N GLU A 344 -11.35 -9.15 -15.92
CA GLU A 344 -12.21 -8.59 -16.97
C GLU A 344 -13.71 -8.70 -16.64
N ILE A 345 -14.13 -9.77 -15.96
CA ILE A 345 -15.48 -9.87 -15.41
C ILE A 345 -15.69 -8.82 -14.33
N LYS A 346 -14.77 -8.70 -13.37
CA LYS A 346 -14.85 -7.70 -12.31
C LYS A 346 -14.96 -6.29 -12.89
N ARG A 347 -14.17 -5.98 -13.93
CA ARG A 347 -14.17 -4.67 -14.61
C ARG A 347 -15.54 -4.31 -15.14
N ARG A 348 -16.13 -5.22 -15.91
CA ARG A 348 -17.45 -5.01 -16.53
C ARG A 348 -18.54 -4.88 -15.48
N ARG A 349 -18.51 -5.70 -14.41
CA ARG A 349 -19.51 -5.66 -13.34
C ARG A 349 -19.43 -4.37 -12.53
N VAL A 350 -18.24 -3.99 -12.08
CA VAL A 350 -18.04 -2.76 -11.29
C VAL A 350 -18.35 -1.52 -12.13
N GLN A 351 -17.93 -1.46 -13.39
CA GLN A 351 -18.32 -0.36 -14.29
C GLN A 351 -19.84 -0.29 -14.46
N GLY A 352 -20.52 -1.42 -14.72
CA GLY A 352 -21.97 -1.45 -14.86
C GLY A 352 -22.69 -0.96 -13.59
N TRP A 353 -22.27 -1.42 -12.42
CA TRP A 353 -22.83 -0.94 -11.15
C TRP A 353 -22.53 0.54 -10.88
N MET A 354 -21.39 1.06 -11.35
CA MET A 354 -21.09 2.49 -11.30
C MET A 354 -22.06 3.29 -12.18
N ASP A 355 -22.30 2.82 -13.40
CA ASP A 355 -23.21 3.44 -14.36
C ASP A 355 -24.67 3.38 -13.87
N ASP A 356 -25.04 2.33 -13.16
CA ASP A 356 -26.34 2.14 -12.50
C ASP A 356 -26.48 2.97 -11.20
N GLY A 357 -25.40 3.61 -10.73
CA GLY A 357 -25.42 4.54 -9.61
C GLY A 357 -25.12 3.93 -8.23
N LEU A 358 -24.57 2.71 -8.16
CA LEU A 358 -24.15 2.07 -6.90
C LEU A 358 -22.93 2.79 -6.27
N TYR A 359 -22.06 3.40 -7.08
CA TYR A 359 -20.87 4.14 -6.64
C TYR A 359 -20.98 5.61 -7.04
N PRO A 360 -21.90 6.39 -6.45
CA PRO A 360 -22.17 7.74 -6.88
C PRO A 360 -20.96 8.68 -6.81
N TYR A 361 -20.10 8.54 -5.79
CA TYR A 361 -18.93 9.41 -5.65
C TYR A 361 -17.82 9.02 -6.63
N THR A 362 -17.57 7.73 -6.80
CA THR A 362 -16.62 7.22 -7.79
C THR A 362 -17.06 7.60 -9.19
N ARG A 363 -18.36 7.49 -9.52
CA ARG A 363 -18.88 7.96 -10.80
C ARG A 363 -18.62 9.46 -11.03
N ARG A 364 -18.76 10.28 -9.99
CA ARG A 364 -18.58 11.74 -10.08
C ARG A 364 -17.12 12.16 -10.25
N TYR A 365 -16.19 11.51 -9.55
CA TYR A 365 -14.79 11.93 -9.48
C TYR A 365 -13.84 11.11 -10.36
N LEU A 366 -14.24 9.89 -10.74
CA LEU A 366 -13.46 9.00 -11.59
C LEU A 366 -14.13 8.79 -12.95
N GLY A 367 -15.44 8.54 -12.95
CA GLY A 367 -16.27 8.37 -14.16
C GLY A 367 -16.05 7.06 -14.93
N THR A 368 -14.81 6.61 -15.10
CA THR A 368 -14.48 5.37 -15.83
C THR A 368 -13.31 4.63 -15.22
N LEU A 369 -13.36 3.29 -15.31
CA LEU A 369 -12.26 2.42 -14.91
C LEU A 369 -11.17 2.26 -16.00
N ARG A 370 -11.24 3.02 -17.10
CA ARG A 370 -10.31 2.90 -18.25
C ARG A 370 -8.83 2.94 -17.86
N ASN A 371 -8.47 3.77 -16.89
CA ASN A 371 -7.08 3.96 -16.45
C ASN A 371 -6.69 3.03 -15.30
N HIS A 372 -7.62 2.21 -14.77
CA HIS A 372 -7.33 1.28 -13.68
C HIS A 372 -6.70 -0.01 -14.19
N PHE A 373 -5.70 -0.50 -13.46
CA PHE A 373 -4.97 -1.72 -13.77
C PHE A 373 -5.73 -2.97 -13.32
N SER A 374 -5.52 -4.05 -14.07
CA SER A 374 -5.84 -5.42 -13.71
C SER A 374 -4.56 -6.07 -13.16
N THR A 375 -4.47 -6.25 -11.84
CA THR A 375 -3.21 -6.65 -11.19
C THR A 375 -3.09 -8.16 -11.07
N ILE A 376 -1.93 -8.68 -11.48
CA ILE A 376 -1.53 -10.06 -11.21
C ILE A 376 -0.34 -10.03 -10.24
N GLY A 377 -0.45 -10.81 -9.18
CA GLY A 377 0.58 -10.96 -8.17
C GLY A 377 1.14 -12.38 -8.11
N VAL A 378 2.25 -12.52 -7.42
CA VAL A 378 2.89 -13.82 -7.13
C VAL A 378 3.15 -13.94 -5.64
N ASN A 379 3.19 -15.16 -5.11
CA ASN A 379 3.56 -15.42 -3.73
C ASN A 379 4.24 -16.77 -3.56
N GLY A 380 5.28 -16.83 -2.73
CA GLY A 380 5.98 -18.07 -2.40
C GLY A 380 6.96 -18.52 -3.47
N ILE A 381 7.64 -17.59 -4.16
CA ILE A 381 8.66 -17.97 -5.16
C ILE A 381 9.86 -18.65 -4.49
N ASN A 382 10.23 -18.28 -3.27
CA ASN A 382 11.24 -19.02 -2.52
C ASN A 382 10.85 -20.49 -2.35
N GLU A 383 9.62 -20.75 -1.89
CA GLU A 383 9.14 -22.12 -1.72
C GLU A 383 8.83 -22.81 -3.05
N LEU A 384 8.56 -22.08 -4.14
CA LEU A 384 8.53 -22.64 -5.49
C LEU A 384 9.88 -23.28 -5.81
N VAL A 385 10.97 -22.54 -5.65
CA VAL A 385 12.32 -23.04 -5.96
C VAL A 385 12.66 -24.24 -5.09
N ARG A 386 12.40 -24.17 -3.79
CA ARG A 386 12.62 -25.28 -2.85
C ARG A 386 11.84 -26.52 -3.25
N ASN A 387 10.54 -26.39 -3.49
CA ASN A 387 9.71 -27.54 -3.89
C ASN A 387 10.09 -28.09 -5.27
N TYR A 388 10.40 -27.23 -6.23
CA TYR A 388 10.78 -27.61 -7.58
C TYR A 388 12.10 -28.41 -7.60
N SER A 389 13.08 -27.97 -6.81
CA SER A 389 14.42 -28.55 -6.73
C SER A 389 14.57 -29.68 -5.72
N ARG A 390 13.50 -30.04 -4.98
CA ARG A 390 13.54 -30.98 -3.83
C ARG A 390 14.48 -30.51 -2.71
N ASP A 391 14.37 -29.23 -2.37
CA ASP A 391 15.13 -28.52 -1.35
C ASP A 391 16.64 -28.41 -1.63
N ALA A 392 17.07 -28.65 -2.88
CA ALA A 392 18.46 -28.49 -3.28
C ALA A 392 18.85 -27.00 -3.45
N ASP A 393 17.88 -26.17 -3.85
CA ASP A 393 18.03 -24.74 -4.06
C ASP A 393 16.91 -23.97 -3.36
N ASP A 394 17.20 -22.74 -2.97
CA ASP A 394 16.22 -21.71 -2.61
C ASP A 394 16.48 -20.44 -3.44
N ILE A 395 15.69 -19.37 -3.25
CA ILE A 395 15.81 -18.15 -4.06
C ILE A 395 17.19 -17.48 -3.96
N THR A 396 17.96 -17.79 -2.91
CA THR A 396 19.24 -17.14 -2.57
C THR A 396 20.42 -17.73 -3.34
N THR A 397 20.23 -18.93 -3.89
CA THR A 397 21.19 -19.58 -4.79
C THR A 397 21.15 -18.95 -6.19
N ALA A 398 22.26 -19.02 -6.94
CA ALA A 398 22.30 -18.51 -8.31
C ALA A 398 21.28 -19.22 -9.22
N HIS A 399 21.11 -20.53 -9.05
CA HIS A 399 20.12 -21.30 -9.81
C HIS A 399 18.68 -20.93 -9.44
N GLY A 400 18.39 -20.81 -8.13
CA GLY A 400 17.07 -20.41 -7.66
C GLY A 400 16.67 -18.99 -8.05
N GLN A 401 17.61 -18.03 -7.99
CA GLN A 401 17.37 -16.68 -8.47
C GLN A 401 17.07 -16.66 -9.98
N GLN A 402 17.76 -17.49 -10.76
CA GLN A 402 17.51 -17.62 -12.20
C GLN A 402 16.11 -18.18 -12.48
N LEU A 403 15.68 -19.22 -11.78
CA LEU A 403 14.30 -19.75 -11.89
C LEU A 403 13.24 -18.70 -11.54
N ALA A 404 13.49 -17.91 -10.49
CA ALA A 404 12.61 -16.81 -10.11
C ALA A 404 12.51 -15.74 -11.21
N LEU A 405 13.65 -15.36 -11.82
CA LEU A 405 13.68 -14.39 -12.91
C LEU A 405 12.94 -14.91 -14.15
N GLU A 406 13.16 -16.18 -14.53
CA GLU A 406 12.48 -16.80 -15.67
C GLU A 406 10.96 -16.84 -15.50
N LEU A 407 10.48 -17.19 -14.31
CA LEU A 407 9.04 -17.17 -14.02
C LEU A 407 8.46 -15.75 -14.14
N LEU A 408 9.13 -14.76 -13.55
CA LEU A 408 8.67 -13.37 -13.59
C LEU A 408 8.67 -12.84 -15.03
N ASP A 409 9.71 -13.11 -15.81
CA ASP A 409 9.80 -12.70 -17.22
C ASP A 409 8.76 -13.40 -18.09
N HIS A 410 8.46 -14.68 -17.83
CA HIS A 410 7.37 -15.40 -18.48
C HIS A 410 6.01 -14.75 -18.19
N ILE A 411 5.70 -14.49 -16.92
CA ILE A 411 4.45 -13.81 -16.53
C ILE A 411 4.33 -12.45 -17.22
N ARG A 412 5.40 -11.64 -17.25
CA ARG A 412 5.40 -10.35 -17.94
C ARG A 412 5.09 -10.47 -19.43
N ALA A 413 5.69 -11.44 -20.11
CA ALA A 413 5.43 -11.69 -21.52
C ALA A 413 3.95 -12.05 -21.77
N ARG A 414 3.35 -12.87 -20.91
CA ARG A 414 1.91 -13.19 -20.96
C ARG A 414 1.03 -11.96 -20.71
N MET A 415 1.42 -11.09 -19.78
CA MET A 415 0.68 -9.87 -19.49
C MET A 415 0.65 -8.91 -20.68
N VAL A 416 1.75 -8.78 -21.43
CA VAL A 416 1.76 -7.98 -22.67
C VAL A 416 0.68 -8.49 -23.64
N GLN A 417 0.60 -9.81 -23.85
CA GLN A 417 -0.42 -10.42 -24.71
C GLN A 417 -1.85 -10.19 -24.17
N MET A 418 -2.05 -10.20 -22.85
CA MET A 418 -3.34 -9.86 -22.24
C MET A 418 -3.73 -8.42 -22.50
N GLN A 419 -2.79 -7.46 -22.37
CA GLN A 419 -3.06 -6.05 -22.65
C GLN A 419 -3.42 -5.81 -24.12
N GLU A 420 -2.73 -6.49 -25.04
CA GLU A 420 -2.98 -6.40 -26.48
C GLU A 420 -4.36 -6.96 -26.85
N SER A 421 -4.73 -8.10 -26.25
CA SER A 421 -5.99 -8.79 -26.56
C SER A 421 -7.22 -8.16 -25.90
N THR A 422 -7.10 -7.67 -24.66
CA THR A 422 -8.23 -7.06 -23.93
C THR A 422 -8.33 -5.56 -24.16
N GLY A 423 -7.23 -4.91 -24.53
CA GLY A 423 -7.16 -3.45 -24.56
C GLY A 423 -7.17 -2.80 -23.17
N HIS A 424 -7.00 -3.54 -22.07
CA HIS A 424 -6.89 -3.01 -20.71
C HIS A 424 -5.45 -3.03 -20.19
N LEU A 425 -5.21 -2.30 -19.10
CA LEU A 425 -3.90 -2.19 -18.47
C LEU A 425 -3.69 -3.32 -17.47
N TYR A 426 -2.54 -3.98 -17.52
CA TYR A 426 -2.15 -5.06 -16.63
C TYR A 426 -0.77 -4.77 -16.03
N ASN A 427 -0.58 -5.16 -14.78
CA ASN A 427 0.68 -4.97 -14.09
C ASN A 427 1.02 -6.10 -13.13
N LEU A 428 2.32 -6.39 -13.03
CA LEU A 428 2.85 -7.40 -12.14
C LEU A 428 3.20 -6.77 -10.79
N GLU A 429 2.66 -7.30 -9.69
CA GLU A 429 2.84 -6.77 -8.35
C GLU A 429 3.51 -7.76 -7.39
N ALA A 430 4.40 -7.24 -6.56
CA ALA A 430 4.86 -7.92 -5.35
C ALA A 430 3.79 -7.72 -4.25
N THR A 431 2.67 -8.44 -4.40
CA THR A 431 1.49 -8.28 -3.55
C THR A 431 1.88 -8.35 -2.07
N PRO A 432 1.38 -7.47 -1.18
CA PRO A 432 1.70 -7.54 0.26
C PRO A 432 1.32 -8.88 0.91
N ALA A 433 0.24 -9.51 0.42
CA ALA A 433 -0.19 -10.87 0.73
C ALA A 433 -0.33 -11.20 2.23
N GLU A 434 -0.63 -10.22 3.09
CA GLU A 434 -0.62 -10.30 4.56
C GLU A 434 -1.29 -11.58 5.13
N GLY A 435 -2.56 -11.82 4.78
CA GLY A 435 -3.26 -13.07 5.13
C GLY A 435 -3.13 -14.19 4.08
N THR A 436 -2.75 -13.84 2.85
CA THR A 436 -2.71 -14.77 1.70
C THR A 436 -1.56 -15.76 1.82
N THR A 437 -0.40 -15.32 2.35
CA THR A 437 0.78 -16.17 2.59
C THR A 437 0.44 -17.37 3.48
N TYR A 438 -0.24 -17.12 4.60
CA TYR A 438 -0.72 -18.15 5.53
C TYR A 438 -1.83 -19.00 4.93
N ARG A 439 -2.78 -18.36 4.21
CA ARG A 439 -3.88 -19.09 3.56
C ARG A 439 -3.35 -20.14 2.59
N PHE A 440 -2.43 -19.78 1.71
CA PHE A 440 -1.86 -20.71 0.75
C PHE A 440 -1.15 -21.86 1.45
N ALA A 441 -0.27 -21.58 2.42
CA ALA A 441 0.46 -22.61 3.13
C ALA A 441 -0.49 -23.57 3.91
N ARG A 442 -1.49 -23.04 4.61
CA ARG A 442 -2.48 -23.87 5.33
C ARG A 442 -3.35 -24.72 4.41
N GLU A 443 -3.79 -24.18 3.27
CA GLU A 443 -4.59 -24.92 2.31
C GLU A 443 -3.76 -25.97 1.56
N ASP A 444 -2.51 -25.68 1.24
CA ASP A 444 -1.59 -26.64 0.62
C ASP A 444 -1.25 -27.80 1.54
N ARG A 445 -0.99 -27.52 2.82
CA ARG A 445 -0.67 -28.57 3.80
C ARG A 445 -1.77 -29.63 3.92
N LYS A 446 -3.04 -29.22 3.78
CA LYS A 446 -4.18 -30.14 3.81
C LYS A 446 -4.23 -31.08 2.60
N ARG A 447 -3.68 -30.66 1.45
CA ARG A 447 -3.86 -31.31 0.15
C ARG A 447 -2.60 -32.01 -0.35
N TYR A 448 -1.43 -31.52 0.02
CA TYR A 448 -0.14 -31.92 -0.52
C TYR A 448 0.82 -32.31 0.61
N PRO A 449 0.76 -33.56 1.11
CA PRO A 449 1.69 -34.05 2.10
C PRO A 449 3.15 -33.91 1.64
N GLY A 450 4.00 -33.32 2.48
CA GLY A 450 5.43 -33.12 2.17
C GLY A 450 5.75 -31.88 1.33
N ILE A 451 4.78 -31.01 1.04
CA ILE A 451 5.08 -29.70 0.45
C ILE A 451 5.91 -28.86 1.44
N LEU A 452 7.00 -28.28 0.95
CA LEU A 452 7.91 -27.44 1.72
C LEU A 452 7.30 -26.05 1.90
N GLN A 453 7.35 -25.54 3.12
CA GLN A 453 6.81 -24.25 3.53
C GLN A 453 7.81 -23.53 4.45
N ALA A 454 7.60 -22.23 4.68
CA ALA A 454 8.31 -21.48 5.71
C ALA A 454 7.50 -21.44 7.02
N GLY A 455 8.15 -20.98 8.09
CA GLY A 455 7.53 -20.85 9.41
C GLY A 455 7.50 -22.15 10.21
N THR A 456 6.59 -22.22 11.18
CA THR A 456 6.45 -23.37 12.09
C THR A 456 5.23 -24.21 11.74
N ASP A 457 5.09 -25.37 12.37
CA ASP A 457 3.87 -26.17 12.23
C ASP A 457 2.63 -25.44 12.70
N ALA A 458 2.73 -24.60 13.74
CA ALA A 458 1.61 -23.79 14.21
C ALA A 458 1.31 -22.59 13.29
N GLN A 459 2.34 -22.01 12.66
CA GLN A 459 2.25 -20.79 11.87
C GLN A 459 2.99 -20.94 10.52
N PRO A 460 2.47 -21.77 9.61
CA PRO A 460 3.07 -21.89 8.29
C PRO A 460 2.75 -20.71 7.40
N TYR A 461 3.74 -20.29 6.62
CA TYR A 461 3.56 -19.25 5.61
C TYR A 461 4.43 -19.54 4.38
N TYR A 462 4.19 -18.78 3.32
CA TYR A 462 5.08 -18.69 2.17
C TYR A 462 5.74 -17.32 2.15
N THR A 463 7.01 -17.28 1.77
CA THR A 463 7.79 -16.05 1.66
C THR A 463 7.11 -15.12 0.65
N ASN A 464 6.92 -13.86 1.03
CA ASN A 464 6.10 -12.95 0.24
C ASN A 464 6.70 -12.72 -1.15
N SER A 465 5.89 -12.85 -2.21
CA SER A 465 6.29 -12.58 -3.59
C SER A 465 7.60 -13.30 -3.98
N SER A 466 8.64 -12.55 -4.34
CA SER A 466 10.02 -12.99 -4.60
C SER A 466 11.02 -12.43 -3.57
N GLN A 467 10.57 -12.09 -2.37
CA GLN A 467 11.44 -11.58 -1.31
C GLN A 467 12.43 -12.64 -0.83
N LEU A 468 13.48 -12.18 -0.17
CA LEU A 468 14.36 -13.08 0.58
C LEU A 468 13.58 -13.74 1.74
N PRO A 469 13.93 -14.98 2.12
CA PRO A 469 13.40 -15.60 3.33
C PRO A 469 13.62 -14.71 4.56
N ALA A 470 12.67 -14.70 5.48
CA ALA A 470 12.79 -13.92 6.70
C ALA A 470 14.03 -14.34 7.49
N GLY A 471 14.86 -13.36 7.89
CA GLY A 471 16.09 -13.60 8.62
C GLY A 471 17.27 -14.12 7.79
N HIS A 472 17.18 -14.12 6.44
CA HIS A 472 18.29 -14.56 5.58
C HIS A 472 19.55 -13.70 5.72
N THR A 473 19.39 -12.37 5.82
CA THR A 473 20.52 -11.44 5.99
C THR A 473 20.12 -10.23 6.82
N ASP A 474 21.03 -9.75 7.66
CA ASP A 474 20.93 -8.47 8.36
C ASP A 474 21.61 -7.33 7.56
N ASP A 475 22.29 -7.63 6.45
CA ASP A 475 22.95 -6.62 5.61
C ASP A 475 21.97 -6.06 4.56
N PRO A 476 21.51 -4.79 4.69
CA PRO A 476 20.59 -4.18 3.75
C PRO A 476 21.17 -4.06 2.34
N PHE A 477 22.49 -3.93 2.18
CA PHE A 477 23.12 -3.81 0.86
C PHE A 477 23.23 -5.17 0.17
N ALA A 478 23.45 -6.25 0.91
CA ALA A 478 23.33 -7.61 0.39
C ALA A 478 21.90 -7.91 -0.06
N ALA A 479 20.90 -7.54 0.75
CA ALA A 479 19.50 -7.68 0.41
C ALA A 479 19.14 -6.87 -0.86
N LEU A 480 19.56 -5.61 -0.94
CA LEU A 480 19.36 -4.75 -2.12
C LEU A 480 20.00 -5.35 -3.38
N SER A 481 21.24 -5.83 -3.29
CA SER A 481 21.97 -6.40 -4.44
C SER A 481 21.30 -7.66 -4.98
N HIS A 482 20.83 -8.53 -4.09
CA HIS A 482 20.08 -9.72 -4.48
C HIS A 482 18.71 -9.36 -5.08
N GLN A 483 18.00 -8.42 -4.45
CA GLN A 483 16.61 -8.12 -4.80
C GLN A 483 16.49 -7.22 -6.02
N GLU A 484 17.48 -6.38 -6.35
CA GLU A 484 17.43 -5.46 -7.50
C GLU A 484 16.95 -6.11 -8.82
N PRO A 485 17.53 -7.23 -9.33
CA PRO A 485 17.09 -7.81 -10.59
C PRO A 485 15.65 -8.31 -10.56
N LEU A 486 15.21 -8.87 -9.42
CA LEU A 486 13.85 -9.37 -9.20
C LEU A 486 12.85 -8.22 -9.08
N GLN A 487 13.16 -7.22 -8.27
CA GLN A 487 12.25 -6.11 -7.98
C GLN A 487 11.98 -5.24 -9.22
N ARG A 488 12.95 -5.14 -10.14
CA ARG A 488 12.79 -4.45 -11.43
C ARG A 488 11.87 -5.18 -12.43
N ARG A 489 11.42 -6.41 -12.14
CA ARG A 489 10.45 -7.13 -12.97
C ARG A 489 9.00 -6.77 -12.65
N TYR A 490 8.73 -6.26 -11.46
CA TYR A 490 7.41 -5.77 -11.12
C TYR A 490 7.15 -4.44 -11.85
N THR A 491 6.05 -4.39 -12.60
CA THR A 491 5.61 -3.20 -13.34
C THR A 491 4.47 -2.47 -12.66
N GLY A 492 3.88 -3.11 -11.65
CA GLY A 492 2.77 -2.61 -10.88
C GLY A 492 3.24 -2.00 -9.60
N GLY A 493 3.69 -2.81 -8.65
CA GLY A 493 4.17 -2.27 -7.40
C GLY A 493 5.10 -3.18 -6.65
N THR A 494 6.17 -2.58 -6.14
CA THR A 494 7.08 -3.21 -5.22
C THR A 494 7.61 -2.18 -4.23
N VAL A 495 7.91 -2.64 -3.02
CA VAL A 495 8.71 -1.92 -2.04
C VAL A 495 9.68 -2.91 -1.42
N LEU A 496 10.96 -2.54 -1.34
CA LEU A 496 11.92 -3.30 -0.55
C LEU A 496 12.01 -2.71 0.85
N HIS A 497 11.72 -3.53 1.85
CA HIS A 497 11.91 -3.21 3.25
C HIS A 497 13.35 -3.49 3.67
N LEU A 498 14.04 -2.47 4.18
CA LEU A 498 15.34 -2.61 4.84
C LEU A 498 15.07 -2.80 6.33
N TYR A 499 14.95 -4.06 6.75
CA TYR A 499 14.63 -4.42 8.14
C TYR A 499 15.79 -4.13 9.08
N MET A 500 15.51 -3.42 10.18
CA MET A 500 16.47 -3.06 11.20
C MET A 500 16.00 -3.60 12.56
N ARG A 501 16.92 -4.12 13.36
CA ARG A 501 16.62 -4.74 14.66
C ARG A 501 16.14 -3.75 15.72
N GLU A 502 16.44 -2.47 15.52
CA GLU A 502 16.05 -1.36 16.37
C GLU A 502 16.03 -0.06 15.57
N ALA A 503 15.72 1.07 16.22
CA ALA A 503 15.82 2.38 15.60
C ALA A 503 17.23 2.65 15.07
N ILE A 504 17.32 3.33 13.92
CA ILE A 504 18.63 3.76 13.40
C ILE A 504 19.23 4.79 14.37
N SER A 505 20.54 4.66 14.64
CA SER A 505 21.25 5.42 15.68
C SER A 505 21.17 6.94 15.56
N SER A 506 20.94 7.48 14.34
CA SER A 506 20.78 8.91 14.12
C SER A 506 20.10 9.21 12.78
N SER A 507 19.50 10.39 12.66
CA SER A 507 19.01 10.94 11.39
C SER A 507 20.10 10.94 10.31
N ALA A 508 21.34 11.34 10.65
CA ALA A 508 22.47 11.34 9.72
C ALA A 508 22.82 9.94 9.19
N ALA A 509 22.83 8.91 10.05
CA ALA A 509 23.08 7.53 9.62
C ALA A 509 21.95 7.00 8.72
N CYS A 510 20.69 7.28 9.07
CA CYS A 510 19.53 6.89 8.27
C CYS A 510 19.54 7.56 6.88
N LYS A 511 19.82 8.86 6.85
CA LYS A 511 20.02 9.65 5.62
C LYS A 511 21.07 9.01 4.72
N GLN A 512 22.23 8.65 5.26
CA GLN A 512 23.31 8.02 4.49
C GLN A 512 22.92 6.62 3.97
N LEU A 513 22.21 5.82 4.77
CA LEU A 513 21.69 4.52 4.34
C LEU A 513 20.75 4.67 3.13
N VAL A 514 19.74 5.53 3.25
CA VAL A 514 18.76 5.76 2.18
C VAL A 514 19.44 6.37 0.95
N ARG A 515 20.26 7.42 1.11
CA ARG A 515 21.00 8.04 0.01
C ARG A 515 21.83 7.03 -0.77
N ARG A 516 22.61 6.20 -0.09
CA ARG A 516 23.44 5.18 -0.74
C ARG A 516 22.59 4.11 -1.43
N SER A 517 21.46 3.73 -0.84
CA SER A 517 20.54 2.76 -1.43
C SER A 517 19.97 3.27 -2.75
N LEU A 518 19.44 4.50 -2.75
CA LEU A 518 18.80 5.09 -3.93
C LEU A 518 19.82 5.46 -5.04
N GLN A 519 21.04 5.84 -4.67
CA GLN A 519 22.10 6.15 -5.64
C GLN A 519 22.70 4.90 -6.29
N ARG A 520 22.85 3.79 -5.55
CA ARG A 520 23.52 2.58 -6.05
C ARG A 520 22.59 1.63 -6.78
N PHE A 521 21.33 1.57 -6.38
CA PHE A 521 20.37 0.60 -6.90
C PHE A 521 19.21 1.29 -7.62
N ARG A 522 18.63 0.58 -8.59
CA ARG A 522 17.52 1.03 -9.42
C ARG A 522 16.15 0.54 -8.91
N LEU A 523 16.04 0.21 -7.63
CA LEU A 523 14.76 -0.18 -7.05
C LEU A 523 13.83 1.05 -7.04
N PRO A 524 12.56 0.89 -7.43
CA PRO A 524 11.63 2.02 -7.52
C PRO A 524 11.19 2.55 -6.15
N TYR A 525 11.05 1.66 -5.16
CA TYR A 525 10.73 2.04 -3.78
C TYR A 525 11.59 1.32 -2.77
N VAL A 526 11.98 2.08 -1.75
CA VAL A 526 12.66 1.56 -0.57
C VAL A 526 12.01 2.16 0.66
N THR A 527 11.92 1.36 1.73
CA THR A 527 11.58 1.84 3.06
C THR A 527 12.54 1.25 4.09
N VAL A 528 12.80 2.00 5.15
CA VAL A 528 13.51 1.47 6.33
C VAL A 528 12.46 0.94 7.30
N THR A 529 12.68 -0.21 7.92
CA THR A 529 11.72 -0.82 8.83
C THR A 529 12.41 -1.21 10.14
N PRO A 530 12.52 -0.25 11.09
CA PRO A 530 13.06 -0.52 12.41
C PRO A 530 12.05 -1.27 13.27
N THR A 531 12.57 -2.12 14.14
CA THR A 531 11.77 -2.80 15.17
C THR A 531 11.65 -1.90 16.39
N PHE A 532 10.44 -1.78 16.92
CA PHE A 532 10.16 -1.07 18.17
C PHE A 532 8.98 -1.70 18.91
N SER A 533 8.90 -1.43 20.21
CA SER A 533 7.84 -1.90 21.10
C SER A 533 7.10 -0.70 21.72
N VAL A 534 5.86 -0.91 22.16
CA VAL A 534 5.07 0.14 22.81
C VAL A 534 4.63 -0.34 24.19
N CYS A 535 5.13 0.34 25.22
CA CYS A 535 4.69 0.15 26.59
C CYS A 535 3.42 0.97 26.86
N PRO A 536 2.38 0.40 27.49
CA PRO A 536 1.19 1.16 27.89
C PRO A 536 1.48 2.33 28.85
N GLN A 537 2.58 2.27 29.61
CA GLN A 537 2.99 3.30 30.57
C GLN A 537 4.02 4.27 29.99
N HIS A 538 5.06 3.75 29.33
CA HIS A 538 6.21 4.57 28.88
C HIS A 538 6.20 4.90 27.38
N GLY A 539 5.20 4.41 26.63
CA GLY A 539 5.10 4.62 25.19
C GLY A 539 6.19 3.90 24.42
N TYR A 540 6.76 4.58 23.42
CA TYR A 540 7.76 4.04 22.49
C TYR A 540 9.03 3.50 23.18
N LEU A 541 9.48 2.32 22.74
CA LEU A 541 10.73 1.66 23.12
C LEU A 541 11.46 1.18 21.85
N SER A 542 12.73 1.54 21.69
CA SER A 542 13.54 1.07 20.55
C SER A 542 13.83 -0.42 20.68
N GLY A 543 13.63 -1.19 19.61
CA GLY A 543 13.87 -2.63 19.58
C GLY A 543 12.68 -3.47 20.07
N HIS A 544 12.87 -4.80 20.02
CA HIS A 544 11.89 -5.76 20.52
C HIS A 544 12.04 -5.96 22.04
N HIS A 545 10.96 -5.72 22.79
CA HIS A 545 10.88 -5.90 24.24
C HIS A 545 9.58 -6.65 24.58
N GLU A 546 9.69 -7.86 25.13
CA GLU A 546 8.53 -8.59 25.66
C GLU A 546 7.98 -7.93 26.94
N TYR A 547 8.89 -7.40 27.78
CA TYR A 547 8.58 -6.66 29.00
C TYR A 547 9.29 -5.29 28.97
N CYS A 548 8.64 -4.25 29.50
CA CYS A 548 9.19 -2.90 29.45
C CYS A 548 10.34 -2.75 30.47
N PRO A 549 11.59 -2.46 30.04
CA PRO A 549 12.72 -2.34 30.95
C PRO A 549 12.58 -1.17 31.93
N LYS A 550 11.80 -0.15 31.56
CA LYS A 550 11.49 1.00 32.44
C LYS A 550 10.48 0.62 33.53
N CYS A 551 9.45 -0.16 33.20
CA CYS A 551 8.51 -0.69 34.20
C CYS A 551 9.22 -1.60 35.20
N ASP A 552 10.11 -2.47 34.72
CA ASP A 552 10.88 -3.37 35.58
C ASP A 552 11.78 -2.59 36.54
N ALA A 553 12.46 -1.55 36.06
CA ALA A 553 13.26 -0.67 36.90
C ALA A 553 12.43 0.02 38.00
N GLU A 554 11.23 0.51 37.66
CA GLU A 554 10.31 1.12 38.64
C GLU A 554 9.81 0.10 39.68
N LEU A 555 9.50 -1.13 39.26
CA LEU A 555 9.10 -2.21 40.15
C LEU A 555 10.22 -2.64 41.09
N LEU A 556 11.46 -2.70 40.60
CA LEU A 556 12.63 -3.00 41.43
C LEU A 556 12.82 -1.93 42.52
N VAL A 557 12.75 -0.64 42.17
CA VAL A 557 12.85 0.46 43.14
C VAL A 557 11.75 0.38 44.20
N ARG A 558 10.50 0.11 43.80
CA ARG A 558 9.37 -0.05 44.72
C ARG A 558 9.55 -1.25 45.66
N THR A 559 10.04 -2.37 45.12
CA THR A 559 10.28 -3.59 45.89
C THR A 559 11.40 -3.36 46.91
N MET A 560 12.51 -2.73 46.50
CA MET A 560 13.61 -2.37 47.41
C MET A 560 13.15 -1.41 48.52
N ALA A 561 12.33 -0.41 48.20
CA ALA A 561 11.77 0.50 49.19
C ALA A 561 10.83 -0.21 50.19
N ALA A 562 9.99 -1.14 49.71
CA ALA A 562 9.11 -1.94 50.57
C ALA A 562 9.90 -2.88 51.50
N THR A 563 11.01 -3.46 50.99
CA THR A 563 11.88 -4.36 51.77
C THR A 563 12.72 -3.59 52.80
N ALA A 564 13.04 -2.32 52.55
CA ALA A 564 13.74 -1.46 53.50
C ALA A 564 12.82 -0.88 54.60
N ALA A 565 11.50 -0.91 54.39
CA ALA A 565 10.50 -0.43 55.34
C ALA A 565 9.93 -1.55 56.24
N SER A 566 10.22 -2.81 55.92
CA SER A 566 9.97 -4.01 56.74
C SER A 566 11.20 -4.38 57.55
#